data_AF-A0A8T3LIU0-F1
#
_entry.id   AF-A0A8T3LIU0-F1
#
_cell.length_a   1.000
_cell.length_b   1.000
_cell.length_c   1.000
_cell.angle_alpha   90.00
_cell.angle_beta   90.00
_cell.angle_gamma   90.00
#
_symmetry.space_group_name_H-M   'P 1'
#
loop_
_entity.id
_entity.type
_entity.pdbx_description
1 polymer ?
#
loop_
_entity_poly.entity_id
_entity_poly.type
_entity_poly.pdbx_seq_one_letter_code
_entity_poly.pdbx_strand_id
1 'polypeptide(L)'
;FSSVLSFIAMAMVIVFFVTSADSGAMVVDTLASGGVANTPVWQRIFWASLMGIVAIALLLVGGLSALQTVTIASALPFSVILLISIYGLLKALRRDLTKRESLSMATIAPTAARNPIPWQRRLRNIAYLPKRSLVKRFMDDVIQPAMTLVQ
;
A
#
# COMPACT_ATOMS: atom_id res chain seq x y z
N PHE A 1 15.65 45.61 -5.12
CA PHE A 1 15.19 44.34 -5.73
C PHE A 1 15.91 43.12 -5.16
N SER A 2 17.24 43.08 -5.07
CA SER A 2 17.99 41.92 -4.54
C SER A 2 17.61 41.51 -3.10
N SER A 3 17.45 42.45 -2.16
CA SER A 3 17.09 42.13 -0.77
C SER A 3 15.70 41.51 -0.62
N VAL A 4 14.73 41.99 -1.41
CA VAL A 4 13.36 41.43 -1.44
C VAL A 4 13.39 40.01 -2.00
N LEU A 5 14.16 39.78 -3.07
CA LEU A 5 14.28 38.46 -3.68
C LEU A 5 15.01 37.47 -2.76
N SER A 6 16.05 37.90 -2.04
CA SER A 6 16.76 37.09 -1.05
C SER A 6 15.87 36.71 0.12
N PHE A 7 15.04 37.65 0.61
CA PHE A 7 14.07 37.37 1.66
C PHE A 7 13.02 36.34 1.21
N ILE A 8 12.46 36.50 0.00
CA ILE A 8 11.51 35.54 -0.57
C ILE A 8 12.18 34.16 -0.74
N ALA A 9 13.40 34.11 -1.27
CA ALA A 9 14.14 32.86 -1.45
C ALA A 9 14.38 32.14 -0.11
N MET A 10 14.79 32.89 0.93
CA MET A 10 14.97 32.33 2.28
C MET A 10 13.64 31.78 2.84
N ALA A 11 12.54 32.52 2.69
CA ALA A 11 11.23 32.07 3.12
C ALA A 11 10.80 30.78 2.38
N MET A 12 11.04 30.70 1.07
CA MET A 12 10.75 29.50 0.28
C MET A 12 11.56 28.30 0.75
N VAL A 13 12.86 28.46 0.99
CA VAL A 13 13.72 27.39 1.51
C VAL A 13 13.20 26.88 2.86
N ILE A 14 12.81 27.77 3.77
CA ILE A 14 12.26 27.39 5.08
C ILE A 14 10.95 26.61 4.93
N VAL A 15 10.01 27.10 4.12
CA VAL A 15 8.70 26.43 3.91
C VAL A 15 8.87 25.05 3.28
N PHE A 16 9.70 24.93 2.24
CA PHE A 16 9.98 23.63 1.62
C PHE A 16 10.66 22.67 2.59
N PHE A 17 11.61 23.16 3.39
CA PHE A 17 12.29 22.35 4.38
C PHE A 17 11.33 21.83 5.45
N VAL A 18 10.48 22.68 6.02
CA VAL A 18 9.51 22.30 7.06
C VAL A 18 8.47 21.30 6.52
N THR A 19 7.92 21.56 5.33
CA THR A 19 6.92 20.68 4.72
C THR A 19 7.53 19.33 4.34
N SER A 20 8.75 19.32 3.81
CA SER A 20 9.47 18.08 3.49
C SER A 20 9.80 17.29 4.77
N ALA A 21 10.26 17.96 5.82
CA ALA A 21 10.57 17.32 7.09
C ALA A 21 9.34 16.68 7.77
N ASP A 22 8.18 17.34 7.75
CA ASP A 22 6.93 16.78 8.30
C ASP A 22 6.51 15.51 7.53
N SER A 23 6.57 15.53 6.20
CA SER A 23 6.29 14.35 5.37
C SER A 23 7.30 13.21 5.62
N GLY A 24 8.58 13.52 5.80
CA GLY A 24 9.62 12.55 6.10
C GLY A 24 9.42 11.88 7.46
N ALA A 25 9.09 12.66 8.48
CA ALA A 25 8.80 12.13 9.82
C ALA A 25 7.58 11.21 9.80
N MET A 26 6.55 11.52 9.01
CA MET A 26 5.38 10.63 8.82
C MET A 26 5.77 9.30 8.17
N VAL A 27 6.62 9.30 7.15
CA VAL A 27 7.07 8.06 6.50
C VAL A 27 7.88 7.20 7.48
N VAL A 28 8.81 7.80 8.23
CA VAL A 28 9.59 7.05 9.24
C VAL A 28 8.68 6.48 10.33
N ASP A 29 7.71 7.26 10.80
CA ASP A 29 6.76 6.86 11.83
C ASP A 29 5.82 5.72 11.40
N THR A 30 5.34 5.76 10.17
CA THR A 30 4.54 4.68 9.57
C THR A 30 5.36 3.41 9.34
N LEU A 31 6.64 3.53 8.94
CA LEU A 31 7.53 2.37 8.84
C LEU A 31 7.82 1.76 10.22
N ALA A 32 8.04 2.58 11.25
CA ALA A 32 8.31 2.13 12.61
C ALA A 32 7.12 1.45 13.29
N SER A 33 5.89 1.78 12.88
CA SER A 33 4.65 1.19 13.41
C SER A 33 4.12 -0.01 12.62
N GLY A 34 4.90 -0.53 11.65
CA GLY A 34 4.49 -1.68 10.85
C GLY A 34 3.48 -1.35 9.74
N GLY A 35 3.41 -0.08 9.31
CA GLY A 35 2.55 0.38 8.21
C GLY A 35 1.19 0.92 8.65
N VAL A 36 0.99 1.18 9.94
CA VAL A 36 -0.25 1.77 10.44
C VAL A 36 -0.23 3.28 10.21
N ALA A 37 -1.19 3.79 9.44
CA ALA A 37 -1.26 5.21 9.07
C ALA A 37 -1.60 6.14 10.25
N ASN A 38 -2.24 5.63 11.31
CA ASN A 38 -2.64 6.40 12.48
C ASN A 38 -1.73 6.07 13.68
N THR A 39 -0.52 6.62 13.65
CA THR A 39 0.43 6.57 14.77
C THR A 39 0.25 7.76 15.72
N PRO A 40 0.59 7.60 17.02
CA PRO A 40 0.44 8.68 17.99
C PRO A 40 1.40 9.84 17.68
N VAL A 41 0.90 11.07 17.79
CA VAL A 41 1.64 12.32 17.46
C VAL A 41 2.98 12.42 18.20
N TRP A 42 3.07 11.89 19.42
CA TRP A 42 4.31 11.82 20.20
C TRP A 42 5.42 11.02 19.51
N GLN A 43 5.09 9.91 18.85
CA GLN A 43 6.05 9.08 18.13
C GLN A 43 6.62 9.83 16.92
N ARG A 44 5.78 10.57 16.20
CA ARG A 44 6.20 11.43 15.09
C ARG A 44 7.16 12.54 15.55
N ILE A 45 6.85 13.21 16.65
CA ILE A 45 7.71 14.26 17.23
C ILE A 45 9.06 13.69 17.66
N PHE A 46 9.06 12.50 18.28
CA PHE A 46 10.28 11.80 18.65
C PHE A 46 11.18 11.57 17.43
N TRP A 47 10.66 10.97 16.36
CA TRP A 47 11.44 10.72 15.14
C TRP A 47 11.92 12.02 14.45
N ALA A 48 11.07 13.04 14.38
CA ALA A 48 11.43 14.34 13.81
C ALA A 48 12.57 15.02 14.59
N SER A 49 12.47 15.06 15.93
CA SER A 49 13.49 15.65 16.80
C SER A 49 14.81 14.90 16.74
N LEU A 50 14.76 13.56 16.71
CA LEU A 50 15.95 12.71 16.63
C LEU A 50 16.73 12.97 15.33
N MET A 51 16.05 13.07 14.18
CA MET A 51 16.70 13.40 12.91
C MET A 51 17.36 14.78 12.94
N GLY A 52 16.71 15.78 13.56
CA GLY A 52 17.28 17.12 13.75
C GLY A 52 18.53 17.12 14.63
N ILE A 53 18.50 16.40 15.76
CA ILE A 53 19.64 16.27 16.67
C ILE A 53 20.83 15.60 15.98
N VAL A 54 20.59 14.52 15.24
CA VAL A 54 21.65 13.83 14.48
C VAL A 54 22.25 14.75 13.41
N ALA A 55 21.43 15.51 12.69
CA ALA A 55 21.91 16.48 11.70
C ALA A 55 22.79 17.57 12.34
N ILE A 56 22.35 18.15 13.47
CA ILE A 56 23.13 19.15 14.21
C ILE A 56 24.46 18.55 14.70
N ALA A 57 24.43 17.35 15.28
CA ALA A 57 25.62 16.67 15.77
C ALA A 57 26.64 16.41 14.66
N LEU A 58 26.19 15.95 13.49
CA LEU A 58 27.07 15.71 12.33
C LEU A 58 27.68 17.01 11.79
N LEU A 59 26.89 18.08 11.74
CA LEU A 59 27.38 19.40 11.33
C LEU A 59 28.45 19.94 12.29
N LEU A 60 28.32 19.69 13.61
CA LEU A 60 29.32 20.13 14.59
C LEU A 60 30.63 19.34 14.50
N VAL A 61 30.58 18.04 14.20
CA VAL A 61 31.78 17.17 14.18
C VAL A 61 32.60 17.36 12.91
N GLY A 62 31.96 17.42 11.74
CA GLY A 62 32.67 17.45 10.45
C GLY A 62 32.03 18.31 9.38
N GLY A 63 31.08 19.17 9.76
CA GLY A 63 30.47 20.16 8.88
C GLY A 63 29.71 19.53 7.71
N LEU A 64 29.68 20.27 6.60
CA LEU A 64 28.96 19.88 5.38
C LEU A 64 29.53 18.60 4.76
N SER A 65 30.86 18.44 4.78
CA SER A 65 31.53 17.27 4.21
C SER A 65 31.09 15.98 4.91
N ALA A 66 31.03 15.99 6.24
CA ALA A 66 30.55 14.83 7.00
C ALA A 66 29.08 14.50 6.68
N LEU A 67 28.21 15.51 6.60
CA LEU A 67 26.81 15.31 6.24
C LEU A 67 26.66 14.69 4.84
N GLN A 68 27.43 15.16 3.85
CA GLN A 68 27.43 14.60 2.50
C GLN A 68 27.95 13.16 2.48
N THR A 69 29.05 12.87 3.16
CA THR A 69 29.61 11.51 3.21
C THR A 69 28.64 10.52 3.83
N VAL A 70 28.03 10.85 4.97
CA VAL A 70 27.02 9.99 5.62
C VAL A 70 25.80 9.79 4.71
N THR A 71 25.34 10.85 4.05
CA THR A 71 24.20 10.78 3.11
C THR A 71 24.52 9.82 1.96
N ILE A 72 25.67 9.97 1.31
CA ILE A 72 26.09 9.10 0.20
C ILE A 72 26.26 7.65 0.67
N ALA A 73 26.91 7.45 1.83
CA ALA A 73 27.11 6.13 2.41
C ALA A 73 25.79 5.41 2.71
N SER A 74 24.78 6.13 3.21
CA SER A 74 23.44 5.57 3.46
C SER A 74 22.60 5.38 2.20
N ALA A 75 22.75 6.24 1.20
CA ALA A 75 21.94 6.23 -0.02
C ALA A 75 22.28 5.04 -0.93
N LEU A 76 23.56 4.63 -0.96
CA LEU A 76 24.02 3.54 -1.81
C LEU A 76 23.33 2.19 -1.53
N PRO A 77 23.31 1.64 -0.29
CA PRO A 77 22.59 0.40 -0.01
C PRO A 77 21.07 0.55 -0.20
N PHE A 78 20.50 1.71 0.12
CA PHE A 78 19.07 1.97 -0.09
C PHE A 78 18.70 1.98 -1.59
N SER A 79 19.59 2.47 -2.45
CA SER A 79 19.40 2.41 -3.91
C SER A 79 19.27 0.98 -4.43
N VAL A 80 20.06 0.03 -3.88
CA VAL A 80 19.93 -1.40 -4.23
C VAL A 80 18.54 -1.93 -3.85
N ILE A 81 18.04 -1.58 -2.66
CA ILE A 81 16.69 -1.95 -2.21
C ILE A 81 15.61 -1.36 -3.13
N LEU A 82 15.77 -0.11 -3.56
CA LEU A 82 14.86 0.54 -4.51
C LEU A 82 14.85 -0.17 -5.87
N LEU A 83 16.01 -0.58 -6.39
CA LEU A 83 16.08 -1.35 -7.64
C LEU A 83 15.32 -2.69 -7.55
N ILE A 84 15.48 -3.40 -6.43
CA ILE A 84 14.72 -4.64 -6.16
C ILE A 84 13.22 -4.34 -6.09
N SER A 85 12.83 -3.24 -5.43
CA SER A 85 11.44 -2.83 -5.30
C SER A 85 10.81 -2.48 -6.66
N ILE A 86 11.54 -1.80 -7.54
CA ILE A 86 11.12 -1.52 -8.92
C ILE A 86 10.91 -2.83 -9.70
N TYR A 87 11.83 -3.77 -9.59
CA TYR A 87 11.67 -5.08 -10.22
C TYR A 87 10.44 -5.83 -9.69
N GLY A 88 10.22 -5.81 -8.37
CA GLY A 88 9.05 -6.38 -7.72
C GLY A 88 7.75 -5.74 -8.19
N LEU A 89 7.72 -4.41 -8.31
CA LEU A 89 6.58 -3.65 -8.83
C LEU A 89 6.27 -4.02 -10.28
N LEU A 90 7.27 -4.08 -11.16
CA LEU A 90 7.10 -4.49 -12.56
C LEU A 90 6.57 -5.92 -12.65
N LYS A 91 7.07 -6.84 -11.82
CA LYS A 91 6.59 -8.23 -11.77
C LYS A 91 5.15 -8.30 -11.26
N ALA A 92 4.80 -7.54 -10.23
CA ALA A 92 3.44 -7.47 -9.69
C ALA A 92 2.47 -6.88 -10.71
N LEU A 93 2.86 -5.81 -11.41
CA LEU A 93 2.04 -5.19 -12.44
C LEU A 93 1.80 -6.12 -13.63
N ARG A 94 2.83 -6.85 -14.10
CA ARG A 94 2.67 -7.88 -15.15
C ARG A 94 1.70 -8.98 -14.72
N ARG A 95 1.77 -9.43 -13.46
CA ARG A 95 0.82 -10.42 -12.90
C ARG A 95 -0.60 -9.87 -12.84
N ASP A 96 -0.77 -8.60 -12.47
CA ASP A 96 -2.09 -7.96 -12.45
C ASP A 96 -2.70 -7.86 -13.85
N LEU A 97 -1.91 -7.53 -14.87
CA LEU A 97 -2.36 -7.51 -16.27
C LEU A 97 -2.82 -8.90 -16.74
N THR A 98 -2.02 -9.95 -16.50
CA THR A 98 -2.43 -11.33 -16.86
C THR A 98 -3.66 -11.79 -16.07
N LYS A 99 -3.80 -11.37 -14.80
CA LYS A 99 -4.99 -11.64 -13.99
C LYS A 99 -6.22 -10.90 -14.51
N ARG A 100 -6.06 -9.68 -15.01
CA ARG A 100 -7.14 -8.90 -15.66
C ARG A 100 -7.56 -9.53 -16.99
N GLU A 101 -6.62 -10.04 -17.79
CA GLU A 101 -6.94 -10.75 -19.03
C GLU A 101 -7.70 -12.06 -18.77
N SER A 102 -7.27 -12.85 -17.78
CA SER A 102 -7.97 -14.08 -17.41
C SER A 102 -9.35 -13.83 -16.80
N LEU A 103 -9.50 -12.76 -16.01
CA LEU A 103 -10.81 -12.29 -15.54
C LEU A 103 -11.66 -11.75 -16.70
N SER A 104 -11.08 -11.10 -17.70
CA SER A 104 -11.80 -10.62 -18.89
C SER A 104 -12.27 -11.78 -19.76
N MET A 105 -11.47 -12.85 -19.89
CA MET A 105 -11.89 -14.09 -20.56
C MET A 105 -12.91 -14.89 -19.75
N ALA A 106 -12.84 -14.91 -18.42
CA ALA A 106 -13.89 -15.47 -17.56
C ALA A 106 -15.17 -14.60 -17.52
N THR A 107 -15.04 -13.30 -17.83
CA THR A 107 -16.15 -12.33 -17.98
C THR A 107 -16.71 -12.31 -19.41
N ILE A 108 -16.13 -13.06 -20.36
CA ILE A 108 -16.88 -13.56 -21.51
C ILE A 108 -17.85 -14.60 -20.92
N ALA A 109 -18.96 -14.08 -20.39
CA ALA A 109 -20.05 -14.86 -19.87
C ALA A 109 -20.38 -16.00 -20.84
N PRO A 110 -20.53 -17.25 -20.38
CA PRO A 110 -20.88 -18.35 -21.25
C PRO A 110 -22.24 -18.04 -21.86
N THR A 111 -22.28 -17.62 -23.13
CA THR A 111 -23.45 -17.72 -24.03
C THR A 111 -24.82 -17.30 -23.44
N ALA A 112 -24.88 -16.48 -22.39
CA ALA A 112 -26.12 -16.00 -21.78
C ALA A 112 -26.80 -14.92 -22.63
N ALA A 113 -26.08 -14.39 -23.62
CA ALA A 113 -26.64 -13.49 -24.63
C ALA A 113 -27.62 -14.19 -25.59
N ARG A 114 -27.65 -15.53 -25.65
CA ARG A 114 -28.61 -16.25 -26.51
C ARG A 114 -29.96 -16.49 -25.83
N ASN A 115 -30.05 -16.34 -24.52
CA ASN A 115 -31.31 -16.51 -23.78
C ASN A 115 -31.35 -15.53 -22.58
N PRO A 116 -31.94 -14.33 -22.75
CA PRO A 116 -31.97 -13.33 -21.69
C PRO A 116 -32.77 -13.84 -20.49
N ILE A 117 -32.08 -14.18 -19.41
CA ILE A 117 -32.73 -14.60 -18.16
C ILE A 117 -33.42 -13.36 -17.56
N PRO A 118 -34.76 -13.39 -17.37
CA PRO A 118 -35.48 -12.25 -16.81
C PRO A 118 -34.93 -11.89 -15.42
N TRP A 119 -34.70 -10.60 -15.17
CA TRP A 119 -34.23 -10.08 -13.87
C TRP A 119 -35.12 -10.52 -12.69
N GLN A 120 -36.39 -10.80 -12.96
CA GLN A 120 -37.34 -11.41 -12.02
C GLN A 120 -36.88 -12.78 -11.51
N ARG A 121 -36.23 -13.62 -12.35
CA ARG A 121 -35.64 -14.89 -11.91
C ARG A 121 -34.39 -14.66 -11.07
N ARG A 122 -33.61 -13.61 -11.35
CA ARG A 122 -32.41 -13.25 -10.58
C ARG A 122 -32.79 -12.77 -9.18
N LEU A 123 -33.79 -11.89 -9.07
CA LEU A 123 -34.31 -11.45 -7.78
C LEU A 123 -35.00 -12.58 -7.01
N ARG A 124 -35.67 -13.51 -7.70
CA ARG A 124 -36.25 -14.69 -7.03
C ARG A 124 -35.17 -15.56 -6.40
N ASN A 125 -34.04 -15.79 -7.07
CA ASN A 125 -32.93 -16.55 -6.48
C ASN A 125 -32.26 -15.83 -5.30
N ILE A 126 -32.17 -14.50 -5.34
CA ILE A 126 -31.61 -13.70 -4.23
C ILE A 126 -32.59 -13.62 -3.05
N ALA A 127 -33.90 -13.62 -3.32
CA ALA A 127 -34.95 -13.61 -2.31
C ALA A 127 -35.19 -14.98 -1.65
N TYR A 128 -34.79 -16.08 -2.29
CA TYR A 128 -34.78 -17.40 -1.67
C TYR A 128 -33.47 -17.59 -0.89
N LEU A 129 -33.36 -16.92 0.26
CA LEU A 129 -32.38 -17.30 1.27
C LEU A 129 -32.73 -18.73 1.75
N PRO A 130 -31.84 -19.72 1.62
CA PRO A 130 -32.17 -21.10 1.94
C PRO A 130 -32.50 -21.21 3.43
N LYS A 131 -33.76 -21.54 3.73
CA LYS A 131 -34.18 -21.85 5.10
C LYS A 131 -33.37 -23.05 5.61
N ARG A 132 -32.94 -22.97 6.88
CA ARG A 132 -32.03 -23.92 7.56
C ARG A 132 -32.40 -25.40 7.42
N SER A 133 -33.68 -25.72 7.15
CA SER A 133 -34.15 -27.09 6.89
C SER A 133 -33.65 -27.69 5.58
N LEU A 134 -33.49 -26.88 4.53
CA LEU A 134 -32.99 -27.37 3.23
C LEU A 134 -31.48 -27.64 3.28
N VAL A 135 -30.75 -26.84 4.07
CA VAL A 135 -29.31 -27.01 4.28
C VAL A 135 -29.01 -28.30 5.04
N LYS A 136 -29.79 -28.63 6.08
CA LYS A 136 -29.66 -29.91 6.79
C LYS A 136 -29.94 -31.10 5.88
N ARG A 137 -31.02 -31.03 5.10
CA ARG A 137 -31.37 -32.11 4.15
C ARG A 137 -30.30 -32.30 3.07
N PHE A 138 -29.68 -31.23 2.58
CA PHE A 138 -28.60 -31.34 1.60
C PHE A 138 -27.30 -31.92 2.21
N MET A 139 -26.99 -31.59 3.48
CA MET A 139 -25.88 -32.24 4.17
C MET A 139 -26.10 -33.74 4.32
N ASP A 140 -27.31 -34.15 4.70
CA ASP A 140 -27.63 -35.55 4.98
C ASP A 140 -27.76 -36.37 3.68
N ASP A 141 -28.44 -35.84 2.65
CA ASP A 141 -28.72 -36.58 1.40
C ASP A 141 -27.57 -36.56 0.38
N VAL A 142 -26.67 -35.57 0.42
CA VAL A 142 -25.63 -35.40 -0.62
C VAL A 142 -24.22 -35.50 -0.06
N ILE A 143 -23.94 -34.90 1.09
CA ILE A 143 -22.57 -34.82 1.61
C ILE A 143 -22.17 -36.10 2.34
N GLN A 144 -23.04 -36.68 3.17
CA GLN A 144 -22.75 -37.97 3.82
C GLN A 144 -22.49 -39.12 2.83
N PRO A 145 -23.35 -39.39 1.84
CA PRO A 145 -23.11 -40.49 0.91
C PRO A 145 -21.91 -40.24 -0.02
N ALA A 146 -21.60 -38.99 -0.35
CA ALA A 146 -20.42 -38.65 -1.14
C ALA A 146 -19.11 -38.86 -0.37
N MET A 147 -19.08 -38.59 0.94
CA MET A 147 -17.87 -38.84 1.75
C MET A 147 -17.61 -40.32 1.97
N THR A 148 -18.65 -41.16 2.09
CA THR A 148 -18.48 -42.61 2.22
C THR A 148 -18.02 -43.31 0.94
N LEU A 149 -18.12 -42.65 -0.23
CA LEU A 149 -17.64 -43.19 -1.51
C LEU A 149 -16.16 -42.90 -1.77
N VAL A 150 -15.54 -41.99 -1.01
CA VAL A 150 -14.15 -41.56 -1.18
C VAL A 150 -13.22 -42.13 -0.10
N GLN A 151 -13.78 -42.87 0.87
CA GLN A 151 -13.05 -43.54 1.94
C GLN A 151 -13.07 -45.05 1.74
#